data_AF-A0A975M7M6-F1
#
_entry.id   AF-A0A975M7M6-F1
#
_cell.length_a   1.000
_cell.length_b   1.000
_cell.length_c   1.000
_cell.angle_alpha   90.00
_cell.angle_beta   90.00
_cell.angle_gamma   90.00
#
_symmetry.space_group_name_H-M   'P 1'
#
loop_
_entity.id
_entity.type
_entity.pdbx_description
1 polymer ?
#
loop_
_entity_poly.entity_id
_entity_poly.type
_entity_poly.pdbx_seq_one_letter_code
_entity_poly.pdbx_strand_id
1 'polypeptide(L)' 'MAHAILVEGGSGKVTSVTSPSGAVTRYEYDLCGRPWKTIDALGAVTELVYDADQRMH' A
#
# COMPACT_ATOMS: atom_id res chain seq x y z
N MET A 1 17.79 13.12 -6.32
CA MET A 1 16.96 11.94 -6.66
C MET A 1 16.52 11.32 -5.34
N ALA A 2 15.24 11.40 -5.01
CA ALA A 2 14.65 10.81 -3.80
C ALA A 2 14.33 9.33 -4.08
N HIS A 3 15.21 8.40 -3.71
CA HIS A 3 14.92 6.97 -3.84
C HIS A 3 14.03 6.54 -2.67
N ALA A 4 12.81 6.08 -2.97
CA ALA A 4 11.98 5.38 -2.00
C ALA A 4 12.41 3.90 -1.92
N ILE A 5 12.43 3.33 -0.72
CA ILE A 5 12.72 1.90 -0.53
C ILE A 5 11.39 1.16 -0.60
N LEU A 6 11.31 0.17 -1.50
CA LEU A 6 10.13 -0.67 -1.70
C LEU A 6 10.39 -2.05 -1.10
N VAL A 7 9.42 -2.59 -0.35
CA VAL A 7 9.47 -3.98 0.13
C VAL A 7 8.45 -4.79 -0.65
N GLU A 8 8.93 -5.66 -1.53
CA GLU A 8 8.09 -6.60 -2.29
C GLU A 8 7.73 -7.82 -1.42
N GLY A 9 6.44 -8.10 -1.28
CA GLY A 9 5.96 -9.36 -0.72
C GLY A 9 6.16 -10.52 -1.68
N GLY A 10 5.89 -11.75 -1.23
CA GLY A 10 6.14 -13.00 -1.98
C GLY A 10 5.43 -13.13 -3.34
N SER A 11 4.55 -12.20 -3.69
CA SER A 11 3.83 -12.11 -4.97
C SER A 11 4.25 -10.92 -5.85
N GLY A 12 5.39 -10.27 -5.57
CA GLY A 12 5.86 -9.08 -6.31
C GLY A 12 4.97 -7.86 -6.13
N LYS A 13 4.42 -7.69 -4.93
CA LYS A 13 3.56 -6.57 -4.54
C LYS A 13 4.26 -5.72 -3.48
N VAL A 14 4.24 -4.40 -3.65
CA VAL A 14 4.85 -3.45 -2.70
C VAL A 14 4.06 -3.42 -1.39
N THR A 15 4.55 -4.07 -0.35
CA THR A 15 3.94 -4.07 0.99
C THR A 15 4.30 -2.85 1.84
N SER A 16 5.41 -2.18 1.53
CA SER A 16 5.77 -0.91 2.16
C SER A 16 6.64 -0.03 1.27
N VAL A 17 6.45 1.28 1.41
CA VAL A 17 7.23 2.33 0.77
C VAL A 17 7.82 3.20 1.88
N THR A 18 9.14 3.30 1.94
CA THR A 18 9.83 4.26 2.81
C THR A 18 10.30 5.43 1.99
N SER A 19 9.80 6.62 2.27
CA SER A 19 10.26 7.86 1.65
C SER A 19 11.68 8.20 2.10
N PRO A 20 12.41 9.07 1.37
CA PRO A 20 13.72 9.54 1.82
C PRO A 20 13.68 10.33 3.14
N SER A 21 12.51 10.86 3.53
CA SER A 21 12.33 11.49 4.85
C SER A 21 12.17 10.46 5.97
N GLY A 22 12.17 9.15 5.67
CA GLY A 22 11.96 8.06 6.62
C GLY A 22 10.49 7.74 6.88
N ALA A 23 9.56 8.41 6.20
CA ALA A 23 8.13 8.14 6.36
C ALA A 23 7.79 6.80 5.70
N VAL A 24 7.13 5.90 6.44
CA VAL A 24 6.78 4.56 5.97
C VAL A 24 5.28 4.49 5.69
N THR A 25 4.92 4.19 4.45
CA THR A 25 3.55 3.84 4.07
C THR A 25 3.48 2.33 3.86
N ARG A 26 2.47 1.67 4.43
CA ARG A 26 2.24 0.23 4.27
C ARG A 26 0.98 -0.02 3.47
N TYR A 27 0.99 -1.11 2.71
CA TYR A 27 -0.13 -1.56 1.89
C TYR A 27 -0.47 -3.01 2.24
N GLU A 28 -1.75 -3.27 2.46
CA GLU A 28 -2.30 -4.61 2.57
C GLU A 28 -3.15 -4.90 1.34
N TYR A 29 -3.06 -6.13 0.85
CA TYR A 29 -3.67 -6.55 -0.40
C TYR A 29 -4.78 -7.57 -0.18
N ASP A 30 -5.87 -7.46 -0.94
CA ASP A 30 -6.95 -8.43 -0.96
C ASP A 30 -6.53 -9.72 -1.70
N LEU A 31 -7.41 -10.72 -1.74
CA LEU A 31 -7.18 -11.97 -2.45
C LEU A 31 -7.00 -11.78 -3.98
N CYS A 32 -7.54 -10.70 -4.53
CA CYS A 32 -7.33 -10.31 -5.93
C CYS A 32 -6.01 -9.56 -6.13
N GLY A 33 -5.27 -9.27 -5.05
CA GLY A 33 -4.01 -8.59 -5.08
C GLY A 33 -4.12 -7.08 -5.27
N ARG A 34 -5.24 -6.47 -4.91
CA ARG A 34 -5.48 -5.02 -4.93
C ARG A 34 -5.29 -4.45 -3.53
N PRO A 35 -4.75 -3.23 -3.37
CA PRO A 35 -4.53 -2.65 -2.05
C PRO A 35 -5.88 -2.32 -1.42
N TRP A 36 -6.31 -3.03 -0.39
CA TRP A 36 -7.58 -2.75 0.30
C TRP A 36 -7.39 -1.88 1.55
N LYS A 37 -6.14 -1.73 2.01
CA LYS A 37 -5.81 -0.92 3.17
C LYS A 37 -4.43 -0.31 3.02
N THR A 38 -4.37 0.99 3.28
CA THR A 38 -3.13 1.77 3.30
C THR A 38 -2.96 2.36 4.70
N ILE A 39 -1.75 2.27 5.24
CA ILE A 39 -1.40 2.82 6.55
C ILE A 39 -0.28 3.81 6.32
N ASP A 40 -0.49 5.09 6.63
CA ASP A 40 0.54 6.11 6.49
C ASP A 40 1.55 6.09 7.64
N ALA A 41 2.57 6.95 7.53
CA ALA A 41 3.63 7.05 8.53
C ALA A 41 3.17 7.59 9.89
N LEU A 42 2.00 8.22 9.95
CA LEU A 42 1.36 8.72 11.18
C LEU A 42 0.41 7.69 11.79
N GLY A 43 0.24 6.54 11.14
CA GLY A 43 -0.69 5.49 11.54
C GLY A 43 -2.13 5.73 11.09
N ALA A 44 -2.39 6.73 10.26
CA ALA A 44 -3.70 6.92 9.65
C ALA A 44 -3.98 5.77 8.68
N VAL A 45 -5.18 5.21 8.80
CA VAL A 45 -5.62 4.07 8.00
C VAL A 45 -6.62 4.55 6.97
N THR A 46 -6.37 4.23 5.72
CA THR A 46 -7.30 4.41 4.60
C THR A 46 -7.68 3.04 4.08
N GLU A 47 -8.96 2.70 4.19
CA GLU A 47 -9.53 1.48 3.63
C GLU A 47 -10.09 1.77 2.23
N LEU A 48 -9.77 0.90 1.29
CA LEU A 48 -10.16 0.98 -0.11
C LEU A 48 -11.13 -0.17 -0.37
N VAL A 49 -12.41 0.18 -0.55
CA VAL A 49 -13.45 -0.79 -0.88
C VAL A 49 -13.61 -0.81 -2.40
N TYR A 50 -13.49 -2.00 -2.98
CA TYR A 50 -13.69 -2.22 -4.40
C TYR A 50 -15.02 -2.92 -4.64
N ASP A 51 -15.77 -2.44 -5.62
CA ASP A 51 -16.93 -3.16 -6.14
C ASP A 51 -16.51 -4.36 -7.01
N ALA A 52 -17.51 -5.12 -7.47
CA ALA A 52 -17.30 -6.27 -8.35
C ALA A 52 -16.68 -5.91 -9.71
N ASP A 53 -16.84 -4.66 -10.16
CA ASP A 53 -16.25 -4.11 -11.39
C ASP A 53 -14.83 -3.58 -11.19
N GLN A 54 -14.25 -3.80 -10.01
CA GLN A 54 -12.93 -3.28 -9.58
C GLN A 54 -12.83 -1.76 -9.51
N ARG A 55 -13.94 -1.05 -9.39
CA ARG A 55 -13.93 0.39 -9.10
C ARG A 55 -13.87 0.60 -7.60
N MET A 56 -13.07 1.58 -7.20
CA MET A 56 -13.07 2.10 -5.85
C MET A 56 -14.36 2.92 -5.66
N HIS A 57 -15.07 2.66 -4.56
CA HIS A 57 -16.30 3.37 -4.19
C HIS A 57 -16.05 4.34 -3.03
#